data_AF-A0A0U9HC34-F1
#
_entry.id   AF-A0A0U9HC34-F1
#
_cell.length_a   1.000
_cell.length_b   1.000
_cell.length_c   1.000
_cell.angle_alpha   90.00
_cell.angle_beta   90.00
_cell.angle_gamma   90.00
#
_symmetry.space_group_name_H-M   'P 1'
#
loop_
_entity.id
_entity.type
_entity.pdbx_description
1 polymer ?
#
loop_
_entity_poly.entity_id
_entity_poly.type
_entity_poly.pdbx_seq_one_letter_code
_entity_poly.pdbx_strand_id
1 'polypeptide(L)'
;MLCDEILGENNFVEELIWAYGSPSGGRAATPKPVNIHDYILHYCKDYPSRKQYRVYTPYSEKYIADWFKYKDEDGRVYQKRQRGKDENGNTIWEKQYLDESKGIPLSTVWTDIKQVYADPRAYKENQAKHTEIIRAFTGGQKPEALIKRILEMCTDEGDLVLDFHLGTGTTASVAHKMNRRYIGVEQMDYIDEFVVNRLVDVIKGNNTGISKDVNWQGGGSFVYCELAKLNQNFADRIQTAENDKELADIWREIKKTGFISCYVNPKDINPEAEDFKSLSFEEKKRLFMELLDKNQLYVNYCDIDDEDYNISDADKAFTKSFYEGV
;
A
#
# COMPACT_ATOMS: atom_id res chain seq x y z
N MET A 1 17.18 11.96 -1.53
CA MET A 1 16.10 11.13 -0.94
C MET A 1 16.28 9.70 -1.46
N LEU A 2 15.85 8.62 -0.77
CA LEU A 2 16.19 7.24 -1.19
C LEU A 2 15.82 6.93 -2.66
N CYS A 3 14.68 7.43 -3.14
CA CYS A 3 14.27 7.24 -4.53
C CYS A 3 15.16 7.98 -5.53
N ASP A 4 15.71 9.15 -5.19
CA ASP A 4 16.66 9.86 -6.06
C ASP A 4 17.96 9.08 -6.21
N GLU A 5 18.40 8.41 -5.14
CA GLU A 5 19.63 7.61 -5.14
C GLU A 5 19.46 6.33 -5.97
N ILE A 6 18.27 5.70 -5.90
CA ILE A 6 17.99 4.43 -6.60
C ILE A 6 17.58 4.66 -8.06
N LEU A 7 16.71 5.64 -8.32
CA LEU A 7 16.11 5.87 -9.64
C LEU A 7 16.75 7.05 -10.38
N GLY A 8 17.48 7.93 -9.69
CA GLY A 8 18.03 9.16 -10.24
C GLY A 8 17.05 10.34 -10.11
N GLU A 9 17.56 11.50 -9.70
CA GLU A 9 16.78 12.74 -9.54
C GLU A 9 16.04 13.15 -10.83
N ASN A 10 16.67 12.92 -12.00
CA ASN A 10 16.07 13.21 -13.31
C ASN A 10 14.84 12.34 -13.64
N ASN A 11 14.59 11.29 -12.86
CA ASN A 11 13.44 10.40 -13.02
C ASN A 11 12.28 10.69 -12.06
N PHE A 12 12.40 11.75 -11.26
CA PHE A 12 11.28 12.33 -10.52
C PHE A 12 10.19 12.81 -11.49
N VAL A 13 8.94 12.41 -11.23
CA VAL A 13 7.81 12.76 -12.11
C VAL A 13 7.12 14.03 -11.64
N GLU A 14 6.61 14.01 -10.41
CA GLU A 14 5.84 15.10 -9.81
C GLU A 14 5.64 14.87 -8.30
N GLU A 15 5.38 15.95 -7.55
CA GLU A 15 4.89 15.89 -6.18
C GLU A 15 3.38 16.13 -6.16
N LEU A 16 2.65 15.23 -5.48
CA LEU A 16 1.22 15.33 -5.33
C LEU A 16 0.88 15.56 -3.85
N ILE A 17 -0.06 16.47 -3.60
CA ILE A 17 -0.55 16.79 -2.26
C ILE A 17 -1.95 16.20 -2.13
N TRP A 18 -2.11 15.21 -1.25
CA TRP A 18 -3.41 14.66 -0.90
C TRP A 18 -3.95 15.35 0.36
N ALA A 19 -4.77 16.38 0.18
CA ALA A 19 -5.40 17.14 1.24
C ALA A 19 -6.77 16.55 1.62
N TYR A 20 -6.75 15.65 2.58
CA TYR A 20 -7.92 14.85 2.99
C TYR A 20 -8.66 15.41 4.20
N GLY A 21 -8.06 16.33 4.94
CA GLY A 21 -8.55 16.77 6.25
C GLY A 21 -9.07 18.19 6.28
N SER A 22 -9.73 18.53 7.39
CA SER A 22 -10.01 19.91 7.79
C SER A 22 -9.49 20.13 9.22
N PRO A 23 -8.94 21.31 9.54
CA PRO A 23 -8.53 21.65 10.91
C PRO A 23 -9.77 21.59 11.82
N SER A 24 -9.89 20.53 12.62
CA SER A 24 -11.08 20.27 13.43
C SER A 24 -10.78 19.36 14.62
N GLY A 25 -11.68 19.37 15.60
CA GLY A 25 -11.59 18.56 16.81
C GLY A 25 -10.38 18.89 17.68
N GLY A 26 -9.94 17.92 18.50
CA GLY A 26 -8.83 18.10 19.44
C GLY A 26 -7.49 18.48 18.78
N ARG A 27 -7.31 18.20 17.48
CA ARG A 27 -6.10 18.57 16.72
C ARG A 27 -5.97 20.08 16.57
N ALA A 28 -7.08 20.80 16.51
CA ALA A 28 -7.13 22.26 16.40
C ALA A 28 -7.12 22.98 17.76
N ALA A 29 -6.98 22.24 18.87
CA ALA A 29 -6.99 22.83 20.22
C ALA A 29 -5.69 23.57 20.57
N THR A 30 -4.59 23.26 19.88
CA THR A 30 -3.28 23.88 20.12
C THR A 30 -3.00 24.98 19.09
N PRO A 31 -2.13 25.95 19.39
CA PRO A 31 -1.71 26.98 18.42
C PRO A 31 -0.94 26.42 17.21
N LYS A 32 -0.48 25.16 17.26
CA LYS A 32 0.27 24.53 16.17
C LYS A 32 -0.66 24.35 14.95
N PRO A 33 -0.24 24.76 13.75
CA PRO A 33 -0.99 24.46 12.52
C PRO A 33 -1.24 22.95 12.39
N VAL A 34 -2.48 22.60 12.06
CA VAL A 34 -2.90 21.21 11.92
C VAL A 34 -2.44 20.68 10.56
N ASN A 35 -1.72 19.55 10.57
CA ASN A 35 -1.45 18.85 9.32
C ASN A 35 -2.73 18.19 8.79
N ILE A 36 -3.11 18.51 7.55
CA ILE A 36 -4.33 18.04 6.88
C ILE A 36 -4.07 17.34 5.54
N HIS A 37 -2.79 17.12 5.20
CA HIS A 37 -2.39 16.52 3.94
C HIS A 37 -1.18 15.62 4.08
N ASP A 38 -1.06 14.70 3.13
CA ASP A 38 0.12 13.88 2.91
C ASP A 38 0.72 14.21 1.54
N TYR A 39 2.03 14.01 1.41
CA TYR A 39 2.74 14.08 0.14
C TYR A 39 2.81 12.70 -0.50
N ILE A 40 2.59 12.64 -1.80
CA ILE A 40 2.79 11.45 -2.63
C ILE A 40 3.85 11.83 -3.66
N LEU A 41 5.00 11.17 -3.58
CA LEU A 41 6.11 11.42 -4.48
C LEU A 41 6.08 10.39 -5.61
N HIS A 42 5.96 10.85 -6.84
CA HIS A 42 5.86 9.98 -8.01
C HIS A 42 7.20 9.93 -8.73
N TYR A 43 7.76 8.73 -8.86
CA TYR A 43 8.98 8.45 -9.61
C TYR A 43 8.70 7.44 -10.71
N CYS A 44 9.55 7.46 -11.74
CA CYS A 44 9.58 6.45 -12.78
C CYS A 44 11.01 5.94 -12.95
N LYS A 45 11.22 4.90 -13.78
CA LYS A 45 12.57 4.39 -14.06
C LYS A 45 13.24 5.12 -15.24
N ASP A 46 12.44 5.58 -16.19
CA ASP A 46 12.88 6.28 -17.39
C ASP A 46 11.84 7.36 -17.75
N TYR A 47 12.14 8.60 -17.39
CA TYR A 47 11.20 9.72 -17.52
C TYR A 47 10.73 9.96 -18.97
N PRO A 48 11.61 10.00 -19.99
CA PRO A 48 11.20 10.10 -21.39
C PRO A 48 10.20 9.04 -21.87
N SER A 49 10.30 7.79 -21.38
CA SER A 49 9.48 6.66 -21.86
C SER A 49 8.34 6.26 -20.92
N ARG A 50 8.14 7.01 -19.83
CA ARG A 50 7.15 6.66 -18.80
C ARG A 50 5.72 6.61 -19.36
N LYS A 51 4.92 5.66 -18.85
CA LYS A 51 3.46 5.69 -19.02
C LYS A 51 2.88 6.84 -18.18
N GLN A 52 2.09 7.70 -18.81
CA GLN A 52 1.37 8.76 -18.11
C GLN A 52 0.03 9.03 -18.82
N TYR A 53 -1.05 8.83 -18.08
CA TYR A 53 -2.40 9.05 -18.56
C TYR A 53 -3.01 10.32 -17.99
N ARG A 54 -3.87 10.96 -18.78
CA ARG A 54 -4.66 12.13 -18.34
C ARG A 54 -5.85 11.64 -17.55
N VAL A 55 -5.84 11.93 -16.25
CA VAL A 55 -6.98 11.72 -15.37
C VAL A 55 -7.79 13.01 -15.29
N TYR A 56 -9.11 12.87 -15.22
CA TYR A 56 -10.03 13.99 -15.06
C TYR A 56 -10.84 13.81 -13.78
N THR A 57 -11.18 14.92 -13.14
CA THR A 57 -12.08 14.97 -11.99
C THR A 57 -13.41 15.61 -12.38
N PRO A 58 -14.53 15.23 -11.73
CA PRO A 58 -15.81 15.87 -11.95
C PRO A 58 -15.76 17.38 -11.67
N TYR A 59 -16.58 18.15 -12.38
CA TYR A 59 -16.79 19.55 -12.02
C TYR A 59 -17.45 19.65 -10.64
N SER A 60 -17.07 20.67 -9.86
CA SER A 60 -17.81 21.00 -8.64
C SER A 60 -19.21 21.49 -8.99
N GLU A 61 -20.18 21.25 -8.10
CA GLU A 61 -21.56 21.75 -8.27
C GLU A 61 -21.59 23.26 -8.53
N LYS A 62 -20.73 24.00 -7.83
CA LYS A 62 -20.55 25.43 -8.04
C LYS A 62 -20.08 25.75 -9.46
N TYR A 63 -19.08 25.04 -9.98
CA TYR A 63 -18.60 25.24 -11.34
C TYR A 63 -19.69 24.96 -12.37
N ILE A 64 -20.46 23.88 -12.18
CA ILE A 64 -21.60 23.55 -13.02
C ILE A 64 -22.62 24.68 -13.00
N ALA A 65 -23.03 25.15 -11.81
CA ALA A 65 -24.00 26.23 -11.65
C ALA A 65 -23.51 27.56 -12.24
N ASP A 66 -22.22 27.87 -12.12
CA ASP A 66 -21.64 29.13 -12.56
C ASP A 66 -21.44 29.21 -14.07
N TRP A 67 -21.17 28.08 -14.75
CA TRP A 67 -20.75 28.10 -16.15
C TRP A 67 -21.69 27.35 -17.10
N PHE A 68 -22.24 26.22 -16.70
CA PHE A 68 -23.14 25.39 -17.51
C PHE A 68 -24.60 25.87 -17.34
N LYS A 69 -24.87 27.09 -17.86
CA LYS A 69 -26.14 27.81 -17.64
C LYS A 69 -27.13 27.71 -18.79
N TYR A 70 -26.69 27.28 -19.97
CA TYR A 70 -27.53 27.25 -21.15
C TYR A 70 -28.11 25.85 -21.37
N LYS A 71 -29.31 25.79 -21.93
CA LYS A 71 -29.96 24.55 -22.38
C LYS A 71 -30.26 24.64 -23.86
N ASP A 72 -30.15 23.53 -24.58
CA ASP A 72 -30.65 23.41 -25.95
C ASP A 72 -32.09 22.89 -25.99
N GLU A 73 -32.60 22.63 -27.18
CA GLU A 73 -33.99 22.20 -27.43
C GLU A 73 -34.28 20.82 -26.80
N ASP A 74 -33.28 19.95 -26.73
CA ASP A 74 -33.35 18.63 -26.10
C ASP A 74 -33.13 18.70 -24.57
N GLY A 75 -32.93 19.90 -24.02
CA GLY A 75 -32.72 20.13 -22.60
C GLY A 75 -31.29 19.86 -22.10
N ARG A 76 -30.34 19.60 -23.01
CA ARG A 76 -28.93 19.35 -22.68
C ARG A 76 -28.26 20.62 -22.21
N VAL A 77 -27.47 20.50 -21.14
CA VAL A 77 -26.84 21.66 -20.50
C VAL A 77 -25.46 21.94 -21.12
N TYR A 78 -25.19 23.19 -21.48
CA TYR A 78 -23.92 23.61 -22.07
C TYR A 78 -23.41 24.97 -21.54
N GLN A 79 -22.12 25.21 -21.74
CA GLN A 79 -21.47 26.50 -21.57
C GLN A 79 -20.95 27.03 -22.91
N LYS A 80 -20.81 28.35 -23.05
CA LYS A 80 -20.20 28.98 -24.23
C LYS A 80 -18.74 29.30 -23.93
N ARG A 81 -17.81 28.79 -24.74
CA ARG A 81 -16.38 29.08 -24.65
C ARG A 81 -15.89 29.89 -25.83
N GLN A 82 -15.15 30.94 -25.55
CA GLN A 82 -14.46 31.71 -26.58
C GLN A 82 -13.26 30.91 -27.07
N ARG A 83 -13.20 30.61 -28.38
CA ARG A 83 -12.11 29.84 -29.01
C ARG A 83 -11.17 30.66 -29.88
N GLY A 84 -11.41 31.96 -29.99
CA GLY A 84 -10.57 32.87 -30.75
C GLY A 84 -11.40 33.95 -31.43
N LYS A 85 -10.85 34.48 -32.51
CA LYS A 85 -11.52 35.43 -33.40
C LYS A 85 -11.45 34.92 -34.83
N ASP A 86 -12.49 35.19 -35.62
CA ASP A 86 -12.49 34.92 -37.06
C ASP A 86 -11.56 35.92 -37.79
N GLU A 87 -11.42 35.74 -39.12
CA GLU A 87 -10.60 36.62 -39.99
C GLU A 87 -11.05 38.09 -39.96
N ASN A 88 -12.30 38.35 -39.54
CA ASN A 88 -12.89 39.68 -39.43
C ASN A 88 -12.81 40.24 -37.99
N GLY A 89 -12.19 39.52 -37.05
CA GLY A 89 -12.03 39.93 -35.67
C GLY A 89 -13.22 39.62 -34.73
N ASN A 90 -14.26 38.93 -35.19
CA ASN A 90 -15.40 38.54 -34.36
C ASN A 90 -15.08 37.34 -33.49
N THR A 91 -15.56 37.34 -32.25
CA THR A 91 -15.34 36.23 -31.32
C THR A 91 -16.05 34.96 -31.76
N ILE A 92 -15.30 33.87 -31.90
CA ILE A 92 -15.84 32.54 -32.15
C ILE A 92 -16.21 31.90 -30.81
N TRP A 93 -17.49 31.54 -30.67
CA TRP A 93 -18.02 30.85 -29.51
C TRP A 93 -18.32 29.38 -29.84
N GLU A 94 -17.80 28.49 -29.02
CA GLU A 94 -18.06 27.05 -29.09
C GLU A 94 -19.00 26.64 -27.95
N LYS A 95 -19.95 25.75 -28.24
CA LYS A 95 -20.79 25.12 -27.21
C LYS A 95 -20.02 23.94 -26.64
N GLN A 96 -19.80 23.94 -25.33
CA GLN A 96 -19.30 22.77 -24.61
C GLN A 96 -20.42 22.19 -23.76
N TYR A 97 -20.86 20.99 -24.10
CA TYR A 97 -21.90 20.28 -23.38
C TYR A 97 -21.36 19.62 -22.10
N LEU A 98 -22.19 19.60 -21.05
CA LEU A 98 -21.81 19.05 -19.75
C LEU A 98 -21.68 17.53 -19.78
N ASP A 99 -22.63 16.86 -20.43
CA ASP A 99 -22.70 15.40 -20.59
C ASP A 99 -21.59 14.83 -21.48
N GLU A 100 -21.04 15.63 -22.40
CA GLU A 100 -19.88 15.28 -23.23
C GLU A 100 -18.53 15.63 -22.58
N SER A 101 -18.54 16.45 -21.52
CA SER A 101 -17.29 16.93 -20.93
C SER A 101 -16.65 15.89 -20.01
N LYS A 102 -15.35 15.65 -20.22
CA LYS A 102 -14.55 14.75 -19.37
C LYS A 102 -14.30 15.29 -17.96
N GLY A 103 -14.56 16.57 -17.71
CA GLY A 103 -14.32 17.23 -16.42
C GLY A 103 -13.10 18.14 -16.40
N ILE A 104 -12.47 18.25 -15.24
CA ILE A 104 -11.28 19.08 -14.99
C ILE A 104 -10.04 18.18 -15.05
N PRO A 105 -8.99 18.52 -15.82
CA PRO A 105 -7.71 17.80 -15.75
C PRO A 105 -7.18 17.76 -14.31
N LEU A 106 -6.67 16.60 -13.90
CA LEU A 106 -6.15 16.39 -12.56
C LEU A 106 -5.02 17.39 -12.24
N SER A 107 -5.09 18.04 -11.08
CA SER A 107 -4.05 18.91 -10.54
C SER A 107 -3.12 18.14 -9.59
N THR A 108 -2.02 18.78 -9.18
CA THR A 108 -1.12 18.24 -8.16
C THR A 108 -1.68 18.31 -6.74
N VAL A 109 -2.80 19.01 -6.52
CA VAL A 109 -3.44 19.14 -5.20
C VAL A 109 -4.82 18.49 -5.22
N TRP A 110 -4.95 17.35 -4.53
CA TRP A 110 -6.16 16.55 -4.46
C TRP A 110 -6.90 16.83 -3.16
N THR A 111 -8.09 17.40 -3.27
CA THR A 111 -8.90 17.81 -2.11
C THR A 111 -10.21 17.04 -1.97
N ASP A 112 -10.54 16.25 -2.99
CA ASP A 112 -11.82 15.58 -3.20
C ASP A 112 -11.87 14.17 -2.60
N ILE A 113 -10.71 13.55 -2.37
CA ILE A 113 -10.62 12.23 -1.72
C ILE A 113 -10.42 12.44 -0.21
N LYS A 114 -11.37 11.98 0.61
CA LYS A 114 -11.28 12.04 2.08
C LYS A 114 -10.69 10.76 2.65
N GLN A 115 -10.23 10.81 3.90
CA GLN A 115 -9.81 9.59 4.62
C GLN A 115 -11.00 8.64 4.81
N VAL A 116 -10.74 7.34 4.84
CA VAL A 116 -11.77 6.32 5.13
C VAL A 116 -12.47 6.54 6.47
N TYR A 117 -11.74 7.08 7.45
CA TYR A 117 -12.23 7.40 8.79
C TYR A 117 -13.15 8.63 8.85
N ALA A 118 -13.21 9.41 7.77
CA ALA A 118 -14.10 10.57 7.69
C ALA A 118 -15.55 10.19 7.34
N ASP A 119 -15.81 8.94 6.90
CA ASP A 119 -17.16 8.49 6.55
C ASP A 119 -17.97 8.17 7.82
N PRO A 120 -18.99 8.98 8.18
CA PRO A 120 -19.78 8.75 9.39
C PRO A 120 -20.60 7.45 9.33
N ARG A 121 -20.84 6.89 8.14
CA ARG A 121 -21.56 5.62 7.96
C ARG A 121 -20.79 4.44 8.55
N ALA A 122 -19.46 4.54 8.58
CA ALA A 122 -18.57 3.53 9.16
C ALA A 122 -18.87 3.23 10.63
N TYR A 123 -19.38 4.23 11.36
CA TYR A 123 -19.60 4.17 12.80
C TYR A 123 -21.05 3.89 13.18
N LYS A 124 -21.92 3.62 12.18
CA LYS A 124 -23.31 3.23 12.39
C LYS A 124 -23.44 1.73 12.11
N GLU A 125 -23.95 0.97 13.07
CA GLU A 125 -24.02 -0.50 13.04
C GLU A 125 -24.66 -1.05 11.75
N ASN A 126 -25.76 -0.44 11.30
CA ASN A 126 -26.49 -0.88 10.10
C ASN A 126 -25.86 -0.45 8.77
N GLN A 127 -24.83 0.39 8.79
CA GLN A 127 -24.23 1.00 7.60
C GLN A 127 -22.76 0.65 7.42
N ALA A 128 -22.07 0.18 8.47
CA ALA A 128 -20.66 -0.19 8.42
C ALA A 128 -20.34 -1.20 7.31
N LYS A 129 -21.25 -2.15 7.05
CA LYS A 129 -21.14 -3.14 5.96
C LYS A 129 -21.09 -2.54 4.54
N HIS A 130 -21.47 -1.27 4.39
CA HIS A 130 -21.44 -0.54 3.11
C HIS A 130 -20.23 0.39 2.97
N THR A 131 -19.27 0.27 3.88
CA THR A 131 -18.05 1.09 3.90
C THR A 131 -16.82 0.22 3.71
N GLU A 132 -15.74 0.79 3.18
CA GLU A 132 -14.47 0.08 2.94
C GLU A 132 -13.59 -0.05 4.19
N ILE A 133 -13.95 0.62 5.28
CA ILE A 133 -13.15 0.71 6.51
C ILE A 133 -13.10 -0.62 7.27
N ILE A 134 -11.90 -1.03 7.66
CA ILE A 134 -11.71 -2.08 8.66
C ILE A 134 -11.59 -1.42 10.03
N ARG A 135 -12.67 -1.50 10.83
CA ARG A 135 -12.76 -0.81 12.13
C ARG A 135 -11.78 -1.33 13.18
N ALA A 136 -11.39 -2.60 13.09
CA ALA A 136 -10.42 -3.22 13.99
C ALA A 136 -8.99 -2.75 13.72
N PHE A 137 -8.71 -2.15 12.55
CA PHE A 137 -7.39 -1.66 12.19
C PHE A 137 -7.13 -0.26 12.76
N THR A 138 -6.03 -0.11 13.50
CA THR A 138 -5.68 1.07 14.28
C THR A 138 -5.07 2.20 13.44
N GLY A 139 -5.83 2.71 12.48
CA GLY A 139 -5.44 3.88 11.68
C GLY A 139 -4.50 3.54 10.50
N GLY A 140 -4.44 4.42 9.50
CA GLY A 140 -3.50 4.30 8.39
C GLY A 140 -4.05 3.64 7.11
N GLN A 141 -5.23 3.03 7.16
CA GLN A 141 -5.90 2.52 5.95
C GLN A 141 -6.12 3.67 4.95
N LYS A 142 -5.67 3.46 3.71
CA LYS A 142 -5.89 4.39 2.60
C LYS A 142 -7.23 4.07 1.92
N PRO A 143 -7.95 5.09 1.41
CA PRO A 143 -9.18 4.88 0.65
C PRO A 143 -8.89 4.31 -0.73
N GLU A 144 -9.73 3.41 -1.21
CA GLU A 144 -9.61 2.79 -2.53
C GLU A 144 -9.59 3.84 -3.65
N ALA A 145 -10.35 4.94 -3.52
CA ALA A 145 -10.37 6.03 -4.49
C ALA A 145 -9.00 6.68 -4.70
N LEU A 146 -8.16 6.74 -3.65
CA LEU A 146 -6.80 7.27 -3.75
C LEU A 146 -5.93 6.36 -4.60
N ILE A 147 -5.95 5.06 -4.31
CA ILE A 147 -5.15 4.09 -5.05
C ILE A 147 -5.64 3.98 -6.50
N LYS A 148 -6.96 4.00 -6.73
CA LYS A 148 -7.53 3.99 -8.09
C LYS A 148 -6.97 5.12 -8.92
N ARG A 149 -6.98 6.35 -8.38
CA ARG A 149 -6.43 7.51 -9.06
C ARG A 149 -4.95 7.34 -9.40
N ILE A 150 -4.15 6.81 -8.46
CA ILE A 150 -2.72 6.55 -8.70
C ILE A 150 -2.55 5.53 -9.84
N LEU A 151 -3.28 4.41 -9.81
CA LEU A 151 -3.18 3.38 -10.86
C LEU A 151 -3.67 3.89 -12.22
N GLU A 152 -4.72 4.71 -12.27
CA GLU A 152 -5.23 5.33 -13.50
C GLU A 152 -4.20 6.26 -14.15
N MET A 153 -3.28 6.84 -13.39
CA MET A 153 -2.27 7.75 -13.92
C MET A 153 -1.15 7.03 -14.68
N CYS A 154 -0.84 5.77 -14.35
CA CYS A 154 0.39 5.13 -14.80
C CYS A 154 0.31 3.62 -15.13
N THR A 155 -0.88 3.01 -15.11
CA THR A 155 -1.03 1.56 -15.38
C THR A 155 -2.15 1.24 -16.36
N ASP A 156 -2.00 0.13 -17.08
CA ASP A 156 -3.03 -0.51 -17.92
C ASP A 156 -3.59 -1.77 -17.26
N GLU A 157 -4.68 -2.31 -17.80
CA GLU A 157 -5.15 -3.65 -17.42
C GLU A 157 -4.06 -4.70 -17.70
N GLY A 158 -3.91 -5.67 -16.80
CA GLY A 158 -2.88 -6.71 -16.86
C GLY A 158 -1.49 -6.31 -16.33
N ASP A 159 -1.23 -5.01 -16.13
CA ASP A 159 0.01 -4.55 -15.50
C ASP A 159 0.16 -5.11 -14.08
N LEU A 160 1.40 -5.25 -13.62
CA LEU A 160 1.74 -5.77 -12.28
C LEU A 160 1.95 -4.61 -11.30
N VAL A 161 1.25 -4.66 -10.17
CA VAL A 161 1.34 -3.68 -9.07
C VAL A 161 2.01 -4.34 -7.85
N LEU A 162 3.09 -3.75 -7.34
CA LEU A 162 3.74 -4.18 -6.11
C LEU A 162 3.43 -3.19 -4.99
N ASP A 163 2.95 -3.71 -3.86
CA ASP A 163 2.85 -2.97 -2.60
C ASP A 163 3.56 -3.75 -1.50
N PHE A 164 4.72 -3.27 -1.08
CA PHE A 164 5.53 -3.90 -0.04
C PHE A 164 5.28 -3.36 1.37
N HIS A 165 4.22 -2.56 1.54
CA HIS A 165 3.68 -2.11 2.83
C HIS A 165 2.15 -2.23 2.79
N LEU A 166 1.68 -3.44 2.47
CA LEU A 166 0.31 -3.71 2.04
C LEU A 166 -0.75 -3.27 3.07
N GLY A 167 -0.43 -3.34 4.37
CA GLY A 167 -1.31 -2.98 5.48
C GLY A 167 -2.60 -3.77 5.42
N THR A 168 -3.72 -3.07 5.35
CA THR A 168 -5.04 -3.70 5.22
C THR A 168 -5.30 -4.34 3.83
N GLY A 169 -4.44 -4.15 2.83
CA GLY A 169 -4.64 -4.69 1.48
C GLY A 169 -5.44 -3.80 0.52
N THR A 170 -5.47 -2.47 0.75
CA THR A 170 -6.20 -1.54 -0.14
C THR A 170 -5.65 -1.62 -1.57
N THR A 171 -4.33 -1.64 -1.75
CA THR A 171 -3.70 -1.66 -3.08
C THR A 171 -4.03 -2.93 -3.85
N ALA A 172 -3.96 -4.10 -3.19
CA ALA A 172 -4.36 -5.36 -3.78
C ALA A 172 -5.86 -5.37 -4.15
N SER A 173 -6.74 -4.88 -3.28
CA SER A 173 -8.19 -4.75 -3.58
C SER A 173 -8.45 -3.93 -4.83
N VAL A 174 -7.82 -2.75 -4.94
CA VAL A 174 -8.01 -1.84 -6.08
C VAL A 174 -7.41 -2.40 -7.36
N ALA A 175 -6.17 -2.91 -7.31
CA ALA A 175 -5.53 -3.54 -8.45
C ALA A 175 -6.38 -4.70 -8.99
N HIS A 176 -6.91 -5.55 -8.09
CA HIS A 176 -7.79 -6.66 -8.44
C HIS A 176 -9.07 -6.18 -9.14
N LYS A 177 -9.79 -5.22 -8.54
CA LYS A 177 -11.04 -4.65 -9.10
C LYS A 177 -10.82 -3.97 -10.45
N MET A 178 -9.61 -3.47 -10.69
CA MET A 178 -9.20 -2.81 -11.93
C MET A 178 -8.54 -3.78 -12.92
N ASN A 179 -8.60 -5.10 -12.74
CA ASN A 179 -7.99 -6.08 -13.66
C ASN A 179 -6.46 -5.94 -13.81
N ARG A 180 -5.75 -5.56 -12.74
CA ARG A 180 -4.28 -5.60 -12.66
C ARG A 180 -3.83 -6.85 -11.91
N ARG A 181 -2.64 -7.34 -12.22
CA ARG A 181 -1.95 -8.33 -11.38
C ARG A 181 -1.32 -7.61 -10.21
N TYR A 182 -1.14 -8.28 -9.08
CA TYR A 182 -0.50 -7.65 -7.92
C TYR A 182 0.32 -8.62 -7.10
N ILE A 183 1.32 -8.07 -6.42
CA ILE A 183 2.07 -8.69 -5.34
C ILE A 183 1.96 -7.76 -4.14
N GLY A 184 1.51 -8.29 -3.02
CA GLY A 184 1.43 -7.57 -1.76
C GLY A 184 2.35 -8.22 -0.74
N VAL A 185 3.10 -7.41 0.01
CA VAL A 185 3.94 -7.87 1.13
C VAL A 185 3.52 -7.13 2.39
N GLU A 186 3.32 -7.90 3.46
CA GLU A 186 2.98 -7.42 4.79
C GLU A 186 3.81 -8.20 5.81
N GLN A 187 4.29 -7.52 6.86
CA GLN A 187 5.13 -8.10 7.89
C GLN A 187 4.35 -8.43 9.17
N MET A 188 3.24 -7.75 9.41
CA MET A 188 2.46 -7.90 10.63
C MET A 188 1.60 -9.18 10.60
N ASP A 189 1.17 -9.64 11.78
CA ASP A 189 0.45 -10.91 12.00
C ASP A 189 -1.06 -10.85 11.67
N TYR A 190 -1.61 -9.67 11.41
CA TYR A 190 -3.04 -9.47 11.13
C TYR A 190 -3.48 -9.83 9.70
N ILE A 191 -2.60 -10.45 8.88
CA ILE A 191 -2.84 -10.66 7.44
C ILE A 191 -4.12 -11.45 7.19
N ASP A 192 -4.32 -12.54 7.94
CA ASP A 192 -5.53 -13.37 7.83
C ASP A 192 -6.80 -12.61 8.23
N GLU A 193 -6.70 -11.76 9.25
CA GLU A 193 -7.84 -11.00 9.76
C GLU A 193 -8.29 -9.90 8.78
N PHE A 194 -7.33 -9.21 8.16
CA PHE A 194 -7.62 -8.01 7.37
C PHE A 194 -7.46 -8.20 5.87
N VAL A 195 -6.30 -8.69 5.42
CA VAL A 195 -5.97 -8.76 3.99
C VAL A 195 -6.70 -9.91 3.32
N VAL A 196 -6.57 -11.13 3.87
CA VAL A 196 -7.20 -12.34 3.31
C VAL A 196 -8.71 -12.18 3.27
N ASN A 197 -9.33 -11.79 4.40
CA ASN A 197 -10.77 -11.55 4.46
C ASN A 197 -11.23 -10.49 3.45
N ARG A 198 -10.51 -9.36 3.34
CA ARG A 198 -10.82 -8.34 2.32
C ARG A 198 -10.76 -8.91 0.91
N LEU A 199 -9.69 -9.61 0.55
CA LEU A 199 -9.51 -10.12 -0.82
C LEU A 199 -10.53 -11.22 -1.15
N VAL A 200 -10.88 -12.06 -0.19
CA VAL A 200 -11.97 -13.03 -0.32
C VAL A 200 -13.29 -12.31 -0.60
N ASP A 201 -13.59 -11.22 0.11
CA ASP A 201 -14.79 -10.43 -0.13
C ASP A 201 -14.76 -9.73 -1.50
N VAL A 202 -13.60 -9.24 -1.94
CA VAL A 202 -13.41 -8.70 -3.30
C VAL A 202 -13.75 -9.75 -4.36
N ILE A 203 -13.22 -10.97 -4.22
CA ILE A 203 -13.50 -12.09 -5.13
C ILE A 203 -15.00 -12.42 -5.14
N LYS A 204 -15.66 -12.34 -3.98
CA LYS A 204 -17.12 -12.56 -3.86
C LYS A 204 -17.97 -11.41 -4.44
N GLY A 205 -17.37 -10.36 -4.99
CA GLY A 205 -18.09 -9.23 -5.57
C GLY A 205 -18.50 -8.19 -4.54
N ASN A 206 -17.64 -7.91 -3.54
CA ASN A 206 -17.78 -6.77 -2.64
C ASN A 206 -18.18 -5.49 -3.40
N ASN A 207 -19.11 -4.72 -2.84
CA ASN A 207 -19.70 -3.54 -3.49
C ASN A 207 -19.28 -2.20 -2.84
N THR A 208 -18.22 -2.20 -2.02
CA THR A 208 -17.71 -1.00 -1.33
C THR A 208 -16.51 -0.41 -2.09
N GLY A 209 -16.07 0.78 -1.67
CA GLY A 209 -14.96 1.50 -2.32
C GLY A 209 -15.26 1.79 -3.79
N ILE A 210 -14.33 1.43 -4.68
CA ILE A 210 -14.41 1.76 -6.11
C ILE A 210 -15.27 0.80 -6.93
N SER A 211 -15.87 -0.22 -6.30
CA SER A 211 -16.53 -1.33 -7.01
C SER A 211 -17.62 -0.86 -7.98
N LYS A 212 -18.38 0.19 -7.60
CA LYS A 212 -19.39 0.79 -8.49
C LYS A 212 -18.76 1.53 -9.66
N ASP A 213 -17.66 2.23 -9.42
CA ASP A 213 -16.98 3.06 -10.43
C ASP A 213 -16.39 2.21 -11.56
N VAL A 214 -15.95 0.99 -11.23
CA VAL A 214 -15.36 0.03 -12.19
C VAL A 214 -16.32 -1.10 -12.56
N ASN A 215 -17.58 -1.02 -12.15
CA ASN A 215 -18.60 -2.06 -12.39
C ASN A 215 -18.16 -3.47 -11.96
N TRP A 216 -17.49 -3.58 -10.82
CA TRP A 216 -16.94 -4.84 -10.30
C TRP A 216 -18.05 -5.84 -9.95
N GLN A 217 -17.91 -7.07 -10.42
CA GLN A 217 -18.88 -8.17 -10.21
C GLN A 217 -18.31 -9.35 -9.38
N GLY A 218 -17.03 -9.29 -8.99
CA GLY A 218 -16.32 -10.41 -8.39
C GLY A 218 -15.61 -11.29 -9.42
N GLY A 219 -14.94 -12.34 -8.93
CA GLY A 219 -14.10 -13.25 -9.71
C GLY A 219 -12.62 -13.14 -9.33
N GLY A 220 -11.77 -13.81 -10.12
CA GLY A 220 -10.32 -13.85 -9.89
C GLY A 220 -9.90 -14.78 -8.75
N SER A 221 -8.62 -14.73 -8.43
CA SER A 221 -8.00 -15.50 -7.36
C SER A 221 -6.76 -14.78 -6.84
N PHE A 222 -6.34 -15.12 -5.64
CA PHE A 222 -5.02 -14.77 -5.13
C PHE A 222 -4.39 -16.00 -4.48
N VAL A 223 -3.07 -15.96 -4.35
CA VAL A 223 -2.31 -16.95 -3.56
C VAL A 223 -1.75 -16.22 -2.36
N TYR A 224 -1.90 -16.84 -1.19
CA TYR A 224 -1.25 -16.42 0.05
C TYR A 224 -0.12 -17.40 0.35
N CYS A 225 1.04 -16.86 0.67
CA CYS A 225 2.23 -17.64 1.05
C CYS A 225 3.00 -16.90 2.13
N GLU A 226 3.67 -17.66 2.98
CA GLU A 226 4.58 -17.15 4.01
C GLU A 226 6.02 -17.52 3.66
N LEU A 227 6.96 -16.70 4.11
CA LEU A 227 8.38 -17.00 3.97
C LEU A 227 8.75 -18.15 4.91
N ALA A 228 9.47 -19.16 4.39
CA ALA A 228 9.98 -20.26 5.19
C ALA A 228 10.97 -19.72 6.24
N LYS A 229 10.58 -19.79 7.52
CA LYS A 229 11.36 -19.27 8.64
C LYS A 229 12.64 -20.09 8.84
N LEU A 230 13.75 -19.39 9.01
CA LEU A 230 15.04 -19.94 9.43
C LEU A 230 15.42 -19.36 10.80
N ASN A 231 16.26 -18.31 10.86
CA ASN A 231 16.55 -17.61 12.12
C ASN A 231 15.33 -16.93 12.74
N GLN A 232 14.28 -16.67 11.94
CA GLN A 232 13.03 -16.14 12.47
C GLN A 232 12.42 -17.08 13.54
N ASN A 233 12.62 -18.40 13.45
CA ASN A 233 12.17 -19.34 14.49
C ASN A 233 12.86 -19.07 15.83
N PHE A 234 14.16 -18.74 15.81
CA PHE A 234 14.88 -18.37 17.03
C PHE A 234 14.45 -16.99 17.53
N ALA A 235 14.26 -16.04 16.62
CA ALA A 235 13.78 -14.71 16.96
C ALA A 235 12.44 -14.75 17.73
N ASP A 236 11.46 -15.48 17.19
CA ASP A 236 10.14 -15.65 17.80
C ASP A 236 10.28 -16.27 19.20
N ARG A 237 11.07 -17.34 19.33
CA ARG A 237 11.32 -18.02 20.62
C ARG A 237 12.02 -17.13 21.65
N ILE A 238 12.99 -16.31 21.23
CA ILE A 238 13.68 -15.36 22.12
C ILE A 238 12.68 -14.31 22.63
N GLN A 239 11.82 -13.82 21.75
CA GLN A 239 10.81 -12.82 22.11
C GLN A 239 9.80 -13.37 23.12
N THR A 240 9.31 -14.59 22.91
CA THR A 240 8.32 -15.25 23.78
C THR A 240 8.91 -15.88 25.04
N ALA A 241 10.24 -16.01 25.16
CA ALA A 241 10.87 -16.63 26.32
C ALA A 241 10.52 -15.89 27.62
N GLU A 242 10.25 -16.63 28.69
CA GLU A 242 9.81 -16.05 29.97
C GLU A 242 10.90 -16.11 31.05
N ASN A 243 11.96 -16.91 30.82
CA ASN A 243 13.00 -17.13 31.82
C ASN A 243 14.39 -17.39 31.21
N ASP A 244 15.43 -17.23 32.04
CA ASP A 244 16.83 -17.41 31.64
C ASP A 244 17.15 -18.84 31.16
N LYS A 245 16.41 -19.85 31.62
CA LYS A 245 16.65 -21.24 31.24
C LYS A 245 16.26 -21.48 29.79
N GLU A 246 15.09 -21.03 29.37
CA GLU A 246 14.64 -21.07 27.97
C GLU A 246 15.61 -20.33 27.06
N LEU A 247 16.06 -19.14 27.49
CA LEU A 247 17.00 -18.34 26.72
C LEU A 247 18.35 -19.06 26.56
N ALA A 248 18.85 -19.72 27.61
CA ALA A 248 20.08 -20.53 27.56
C ALA A 248 19.93 -21.78 26.69
N ASP A 249 18.75 -22.41 26.67
CA ASP A 249 18.45 -23.55 25.80
C ASP A 249 18.48 -23.13 24.33
N ILE A 250 17.81 -22.00 23.98
CA ILE A 250 17.83 -21.41 22.64
C ILE A 250 19.27 -21.11 22.19
N TRP A 251 20.09 -20.52 23.06
CA TRP A 251 21.49 -20.22 22.73
C TRP A 251 22.33 -21.47 22.44
N ARG A 252 22.08 -22.56 23.17
CA ARG A 252 22.77 -23.84 22.91
C ARG A 252 22.41 -24.42 21.55
N GLU A 253 21.20 -24.17 21.04
CA GLU A 253 20.79 -24.57 19.70
C GLU A 253 21.42 -23.68 18.62
N ILE A 254 21.38 -22.35 18.78
CA ILE A 254 21.99 -21.39 17.83
C ILE A 254 23.48 -21.69 17.60
N LYS A 255 24.22 -22.03 18.67
CA LYS A 255 25.64 -22.39 18.56
C LYS A 255 25.91 -23.66 17.75
N LYS A 256 24.94 -24.58 17.67
CA LYS A 256 25.09 -25.84 16.91
C LYS A 256 24.83 -25.64 15.42
N THR A 257 23.90 -24.75 15.08
CA THR A 257 23.46 -24.53 13.69
C THR A 257 24.32 -23.54 12.92
N GLY A 258 25.10 -22.69 13.61
CA GLY A 258 26.06 -21.79 12.97
C GLY A 258 25.45 -20.52 12.38
N PHE A 259 24.15 -20.27 12.60
CA PHE A 259 23.43 -19.10 12.10
C PHE A 259 23.68 -17.82 12.92
N ILE A 260 24.93 -17.61 13.34
CA ILE A 260 25.38 -16.46 14.11
C ILE A 260 25.91 -15.40 13.14
N SER A 261 25.57 -14.15 13.40
CA SER A 261 26.09 -12.99 12.68
C SER A 261 27.61 -13.05 12.51
N CYS A 262 28.08 -12.88 11.27
CA CYS A 262 29.51 -12.91 10.94
C CYS A 262 30.33 -11.79 11.62
N TYR A 263 29.65 -10.76 12.15
CA TYR A 263 30.27 -9.68 12.93
C TYR A 263 30.57 -10.07 14.37
N VAL A 264 30.12 -11.25 14.81
CA VAL A 264 30.32 -11.72 16.17
C VAL A 264 31.08 -13.04 16.17
N ASN A 265 32.21 -13.07 16.86
CA ASN A 265 32.92 -14.32 17.10
C ASN A 265 32.20 -15.10 18.21
N PRO A 266 31.59 -16.26 17.92
CA PRO A 266 30.81 -17.01 18.91
C PRO A 266 31.61 -17.43 20.14
N LYS A 267 32.95 -17.51 20.02
CA LYS A 267 33.86 -17.86 21.11
C LYS A 267 33.99 -16.77 22.16
N ASP A 268 33.70 -15.53 21.79
CA ASP A 268 33.79 -14.37 22.68
C ASP A 268 32.49 -14.19 23.49
N ILE A 269 31.45 -14.99 23.19
CA ILE A 269 30.16 -14.96 23.87
C ILE A 269 30.09 -16.12 24.86
N ASN A 270 30.31 -15.80 26.13
CA ASN A 270 30.16 -16.74 27.22
C ASN A 270 28.92 -16.38 28.06
N PRO A 271 27.79 -17.10 27.94
CA PRO A 271 26.61 -16.89 28.78
C PRO A 271 26.86 -17.17 30.27
N GLU A 272 27.96 -17.85 30.59
CA GLU A 272 28.38 -18.07 31.97
C GLU A 272 29.22 -16.91 32.54
N ALA A 273 29.59 -15.93 31.70
CA ALA A 273 30.34 -14.77 32.12
C ALA A 273 29.51 -13.86 33.03
N GLU A 274 30.21 -13.24 33.98
CA GLU A 274 29.62 -12.51 35.09
C GLU A 274 28.94 -11.21 34.63
N ASP A 275 29.48 -10.61 33.57
CA ASP A 275 28.89 -9.48 32.85
C ASP A 275 27.56 -9.85 32.17
N PHE A 276 27.47 -10.98 31.48
CA PHE A 276 26.20 -11.45 30.90
C PHE A 276 25.15 -11.79 31.98
N LYS A 277 25.57 -12.40 33.09
CA LYS A 277 24.68 -12.69 34.24
C LYS A 277 24.15 -11.42 34.89
N SER A 278 24.90 -10.32 34.82
CA SER A 278 24.51 -9.02 35.38
C SER A 278 23.48 -8.25 34.55
N LEU A 279 23.28 -8.62 33.27
CA LEU A 279 22.29 -8.01 32.40
C LEU A 279 20.86 -8.31 32.86
N SER A 280 19.95 -7.37 32.65
CA SER A 280 18.51 -7.63 32.79
C SER A 280 18.03 -8.63 31.74
N PHE A 281 16.90 -9.29 32.00
CA PHE A 281 16.33 -10.29 31.09
C PHE A 281 16.06 -9.73 29.69
N GLU A 282 15.56 -8.49 29.61
CA GLU A 282 15.32 -7.79 28.33
C GLU A 282 16.63 -7.47 27.59
N GLU A 283 17.69 -7.09 28.32
CA GLU A 283 19.01 -6.89 27.72
C GLU A 283 19.60 -8.19 27.19
N LYS A 284 19.40 -9.32 27.88
CA LYS A 284 19.82 -10.64 27.40
C LYS A 284 19.07 -11.04 26.13
N LYS A 285 17.74 -10.85 26.08
CA LYS A 285 16.94 -11.08 24.86
C LYS A 285 17.45 -10.24 23.69
N ARG A 286 17.63 -8.94 23.92
CA ARG A 286 18.13 -8.01 22.91
C ARG A 286 19.50 -8.44 22.40
N LEU A 287 20.43 -8.82 23.28
CA LEU A 287 21.73 -9.30 22.88
C LEU A 287 21.59 -10.50 21.95
N PHE A 288 20.81 -11.52 22.34
CA PHE A 288 20.65 -12.72 21.51
C PHE A 288 19.99 -12.43 20.15
N MET A 289 19.07 -11.47 20.09
CA MET A 289 18.53 -10.99 18.82
C MET A 289 19.57 -10.30 17.92
N GLU A 290 20.53 -9.59 18.51
CA GLU A 290 21.64 -8.98 17.77
C GLU A 290 22.67 -10.01 17.27
N LEU A 291 22.72 -11.19 17.88
CA LEU A 291 23.61 -12.29 17.49
C LEU A 291 23.10 -13.10 16.29
N LEU A 292 21.80 -13.08 16.00
CA LEU A 292 21.25 -13.77 14.85
C LEU A 292 21.73 -13.11 13.55
N ASP A 293 22.12 -13.91 12.55
CA ASP A 293 22.32 -13.37 11.21
C ASP A 293 20.97 -12.98 10.61
N LYS A 294 20.77 -11.66 10.46
CA LYS A 294 19.54 -11.07 9.93
C LYS A 294 19.35 -11.34 8.43
N ASN A 295 20.43 -11.65 7.70
CA ASN A 295 20.34 -12.05 6.30
C ASN A 295 19.86 -13.50 6.12
N GLN A 296 19.74 -14.25 7.22
CA GLN A 296 19.29 -15.64 7.26
C GLN A 296 18.05 -15.82 8.17
N LEU A 297 17.22 -14.78 8.30
CA LEU A 297 15.92 -14.90 8.98
C LEU A 297 14.98 -15.90 8.30
N TYR A 298 15.08 -15.98 6.98
CA TYR A 298 14.27 -16.86 6.15
C TYR A 298 15.19 -17.66 5.22
N VAL A 299 14.71 -18.80 4.74
CA VAL A 299 15.46 -19.65 3.81
C VAL A 299 15.65 -18.92 2.48
N ASN A 300 16.91 -18.81 2.02
CA ASN A 300 17.21 -18.20 0.74
C ASN A 300 16.82 -19.14 -0.41
N TYR A 301 16.35 -18.57 -1.52
CA TYR A 301 15.97 -19.36 -2.69
C TYR A 301 17.12 -20.23 -3.23
N CYS A 302 18.37 -19.75 -3.18
CA CYS A 302 19.53 -20.52 -3.64
C CYS A 302 19.79 -21.78 -2.82
N ASP A 303 19.31 -21.83 -1.58
CA ASP A 303 19.53 -22.93 -0.65
C ASP A 303 18.26 -23.76 -0.43
N ILE A 304 17.20 -23.53 -1.23
CA ILE A 304 15.89 -24.18 -1.04
C ILE A 304 15.94 -25.71 -1.16
N ASP A 305 16.93 -26.25 -1.89
CA ASP A 305 17.11 -27.68 -2.09
C ASP A 305 17.98 -28.34 -0.99
N ASP A 306 18.49 -27.58 -0.02
CA ASP A 306 19.21 -28.11 1.14
C ASP A 306 18.27 -28.95 2.02
N GLU A 307 18.68 -30.18 2.32
CA GLU A 307 17.91 -31.13 3.12
C GLU A 307 17.78 -30.65 4.58
N ASP A 308 18.72 -29.85 5.08
CA ASP A 308 18.73 -29.35 6.46
C ASP A 308 17.56 -28.39 6.75
N TYR A 309 16.98 -27.75 5.71
CA TYR A 309 15.83 -26.85 5.87
C TYR A 309 14.47 -27.53 5.80
N ASN A 310 14.43 -28.82 5.41
CA ASN A 310 13.21 -29.64 5.39
C ASN A 310 12.02 -28.97 4.65
N ILE A 311 12.29 -28.26 3.55
CA ILE A 311 11.26 -27.66 2.69
C ILE A 311 10.59 -28.76 1.86
N SER A 312 9.25 -28.74 1.80
CA SER A 312 8.50 -29.77 1.07
C SER A 312 8.71 -29.67 -0.44
N ASP A 313 8.59 -30.79 -1.16
CA ASP A 313 8.67 -30.79 -2.63
C ASP A 313 7.60 -29.91 -3.29
N ALA A 314 6.42 -29.79 -2.66
CA ALA A 314 5.35 -28.92 -3.12
C ALA A 314 5.74 -27.44 -3.01
N ASP A 315 6.34 -27.03 -1.88
CA ASP A 315 6.79 -25.64 -1.68
C ASP A 315 7.98 -25.29 -2.57
N LYS A 316 8.90 -26.25 -2.78
CA LYS A 316 9.99 -26.14 -3.74
C LYS A 316 9.46 -25.91 -5.14
N ALA A 317 8.51 -26.74 -5.58
CA ALA A 317 7.91 -26.63 -6.92
C ALA A 317 7.14 -25.31 -7.09
N PHE A 318 6.34 -24.90 -6.10
CA PHE A 318 5.64 -23.63 -6.12
C PHE A 318 6.61 -22.44 -6.20
N THR A 319 7.64 -22.42 -5.36
CA THR A 319 8.64 -21.34 -5.36
C THR A 319 9.39 -21.26 -6.68
N LYS A 320 9.80 -22.40 -7.26
CA LYS A 320 10.43 -22.45 -8.59
C LYS A 320 9.50 -21.89 -9.66
N SER A 321 8.20 -22.26 -9.64
CA SER A 321 7.21 -21.75 -10.59
C SER A 321 7.01 -20.23 -10.53
N PHE A 322 7.22 -19.61 -9.37
CA PHE A 322 7.12 -18.16 -9.21
C PHE A 322 8.25 -17.42 -9.96
N TYR A 323 9.47 -17.97 -9.95
CA TYR A 323 10.63 -17.35 -10.58
C TYR A 323 10.84 -17.76 -12.05
N GLU A 324 10.38 -18.93 -12.45
CA GLU A 324 10.59 -19.44 -13.82
C GLU A 324 9.75 -18.70 -14.87
N GLY A 325 8.74 -17.93 -14.45
CA GLY A 325 7.84 -17.21 -15.35
C GLY A 325 6.91 -18.17 -16.11
N VAL A 326 5.68 -17.74 -16.33
CA VAL A 326 4.71 -18.46 -17.18
C VAL A 326 4.90 -18.07 -18.64
#